data_AF-A0A9D1PYM8-F1
#
_entry.id   AF-A0A9D1PYM8-F1
#
_cell.length_a   1.000
_cell.length_b   1.000
_cell.length_c   1.000
_cell.angle_alpha   90.00
_cell.angle_beta   90.00
_cell.angle_gamma   90.00
#
_symmetry.space_group_name_H-M   'P 1'
#
loop_
_entity.id
_entity.type
_entity.pdbx_description
1 polymer ?
#
loop_
_entity_poly.entity_id
_entity_poly.type
_entity_poly.pdbx_seq_one_letter_code
_entity_poly.pdbx_strand_id
1 'polypeptide(L)'
;MDEKTKTQTTELLEAVRKNAQMGTTTLEILAERLAANERAMAEVITKQLNEYRLIADAAGNKARELGVEPENACALARTAASAMTSLQTLADKSPSHIAEMVIVGSTRGMISSLRALRTHPEADSDAVGLASRLLLAEANNIEELKRYL
;
A
#
# COMPACT_ATOMS: atom_id res chain seq x y z
N MET A 1 -21.45 14.13 11.87
CA MET A 1 -21.41 13.22 10.71
C MET A 1 -22.61 12.29 10.81
N ASP A 2 -23.39 12.15 9.75
CA ASP A 2 -24.49 11.16 9.71
C ASP A 2 -23.95 9.73 9.56
N GLU A 3 -24.81 8.75 9.83
CA GLU A 3 -24.41 7.34 9.87
C GLU A 3 -23.88 6.83 8.51
N LYS A 4 -24.47 7.27 7.40
CA LYS A 4 -24.08 6.81 6.05
C LYS A 4 -22.70 7.34 5.66
N THR A 5 -22.45 8.62 5.91
CA THR A 5 -21.12 9.24 5.77
C THR A 5 -20.10 8.54 6.67
N LYS A 6 -20.46 8.22 7.93
CA LYS A 6 -19.58 7.52 8.87
C LYS A 6 -19.19 6.14 8.34
N THR A 7 -20.16 5.32 7.94
CA THR A 7 -19.92 3.97 7.41
C THR A 7 -18.99 4.01 6.19
N GLN A 8 -19.32 4.83 5.19
CA GLN A 8 -18.50 4.94 3.97
C GLN A 8 -17.08 5.46 4.26
N THR A 9 -16.95 6.41 5.19
CA THR A 9 -15.64 6.90 5.63
C THR A 9 -14.81 5.78 6.25
N THR A 10 -15.40 5.01 7.16
CA THR A 10 -14.69 3.91 7.83
C THR A 10 -14.30 2.78 6.88
N GLU A 11 -15.17 2.42 5.94
CA GLU A 11 -14.89 1.41 4.92
C GLU A 11 -13.78 1.87 3.95
N LEU A 12 -13.80 3.15 3.55
CA LEU A 12 -12.73 3.72 2.71
C LEU A 12 -11.39 3.72 3.45
N LEU A 13 -11.35 4.14 4.72
CA LEU A 13 -10.15 4.14 5.54
C LEU A 13 -9.58 2.72 5.71
N GLU A 14 -10.44 1.72 5.91
CA GLU A 14 -10.01 0.32 5.99
C GLU A 14 -9.41 -0.17 4.67
N ALA A 15 -10.05 0.16 3.55
CA ALA A 15 -9.54 -0.18 2.22
C ALA A 15 -8.15 0.45 1.95
N VAL A 16 -7.98 1.73 2.30
CA VAL A 16 -6.70 2.44 2.19
C VAL A 16 -5.64 1.80 3.08
N ARG A 17 -5.96 1.58 4.36
CA ARG A 17 -5.03 1.00 5.34
C ARG A 17 -4.56 -0.39 4.90
N LYS A 18 -5.50 -1.25 4.50
CA LYS A 18 -5.20 -2.62 4.05
C LYS A 18 -4.29 -2.62 2.82
N ASN A 19 -4.62 -1.81 1.82
CA ASN A 19 -3.81 -1.69 0.61
C ASN A 19 -2.39 -1.20 0.95
N ALA A 20 -2.28 -0.16 1.77
CA ALA A 20 -0.98 0.38 2.17
C ALA A 20 -0.14 -0.58 3.02
N GLN A 21 -0.76 -1.39 3.89
CA GLN A 21 -0.06 -2.41 4.69
C GLN A 21 0.45 -3.57 3.85
N MET A 22 -0.31 -3.98 2.82
CA MET A 22 0.15 -4.95 1.83
C MET A 22 1.40 -4.46 1.10
N GLY A 23 1.38 -3.20 0.65
CA GLY A 23 2.54 -2.52 0.04
C GLY A 23 3.73 -2.46 0.99
N THR A 24 3.51 -2.03 2.23
CA THR A 24 4.53 -1.94 3.29
C THR A 24 5.25 -3.27 3.48
N THR A 25 4.50 -4.36 3.64
CA THR A 25 5.11 -5.67 3.92
C THR A 25 5.94 -6.18 2.73
N THR A 26 5.43 -5.99 1.52
CA THR A 26 6.11 -6.45 0.30
C THR A 26 7.40 -5.65 0.07
N LEU A 27 7.34 -4.32 0.21
CA LEU A 27 8.48 -3.45 -0.03
C LEU A 27 9.55 -3.56 1.06
N GLU A 28 9.18 -3.85 2.31
CA GLU A 28 10.14 -4.12 3.39
C GLU A 28 11.03 -5.32 3.07
N ILE A 29 10.42 -6.44 2.65
CA ILE A 29 11.17 -7.65 2.26
C ILE A 29 12.08 -7.36 1.04
N LEU A 30 11.61 -6.55 0.09
CA LEU A 30 12.41 -6.17 -1.07
C LEU A 30 13.57 -5.23 -0.73
N ALA A 31 13.35 -4.25 0.14
CA ALA A 31 14.38 -3.33 0.60
C ALA A 31 15.55 -4.10 1.26
N GLU A 32 15.24 -5.05 2.15
CA GLU A 32 16.24 -5.90 2.79
C GLU A 32 17.05 -6.71 1.77
N ARG A 33 16.39 -7.26 0.75
CA ARG A 33 17.05 -8.06 -0.29
C ARG A 33 17.93 -7.23 -1.22
N LEU A 34 17.50 -6.02 -1.57
CA LEU A 34 18.21 -5.13 -2.49
C LEU A 34 19.38 -4.42 -1.80
N ALA A 35 19.34 -4.24 -0.48
CA ALA A 35 20.31 -3.43 0.26
C ALA A 35 21.78 -3.83 0.03
N ALA A 36 22.06 -5.11 -0.19
CA ALA A 36 23.41 -5.62 -0.39
C ALA A 36 24.00 -5.32 -1.78
N ASN A 37 23.18 -5.47 -2.84
CA ASN A 37 23.69 -5.53 -4.23
C ASN A 37 23.10 -4.46 -5.15
N GLU A 38 21.97 -3.84 -4.79
CA GLU A 38 21.18 -2.97 -5.66
C GLU A 38 20.80 -1.66 -4.94
N ARG A 39 21.81 -0.96 -4.40
CA ARG A 39 21.62 0.20 -3.49
C ARG A 39 20.69 1.27 -4.05
N ALA A 40 20.87 1.66 -5.32
CA ALA A 40 20.05 2.69 -5.94
C ALA A 40 18.57 2.29 -6.03
N MET A 41 18.28 1.00 -6.25
CA MET A 41 16.91 0.49 -6.26
C MET A 41 16.37 0.35 -4.83
N ALA A 42 17.21 -0.10 -3.88
CA ALA A 42 16.85 -0.19 -2.47
C ALA A 42 16.44 1.18 -1.89
N GLU A 43 17.11 2.25 -2.27
CA GLU A 43 16.76 3.63 -1.88
C GLU A 43 15.38 4.04 -2.40
N VAL A 44 15.08 3.75 -3.68
CA VAL A 44 13.75 3.99 -4.27
C VAL A 44 12.69 3.21 -3.51
N ILE A 45 12.87 1.89 -3.35
CA ILE A 45 11.91 1.03 -2.64
C ILE A 45 11.71 1.48 -1.19
N THR A 46 12.76 1.93 -0.52
CA THR A 46 12.69 2.44 0.86
C THR A 46 11.90 3.75 0.94
N LYS A 47 12.07 4.66 -0.03
CA LYS A 47 11.26 5.88 -0.12
C LYS A 47 9.78 5.55 -0.30
N GLN A 48 9.46 4.61 -1.19
CA GLN A 48 8.09 4.15 -1.43
C GLN A 48 7.50 3.51 -0.18
N LEU A 49 8.24 2.60 0.47
CA LEU A 49 7.87 1.96 1.74
C LEU A 49 7.48 2.98 2.82
N ASN A 50 8.27 4.04 2.98
CA ASN A 50 8.00 5.08 3.96
C ASN A 50 6.68 5.83 3.66
N GLU A 51 6.38 6.09 2.39
CA GLU A 51 5.12 6.72 2.01
C GLU A 51 3.92 5.83 2.34
N TYR A 52 4.01 4.51 2.07
CA TYR A 52 2.96 3.56 2.47
C TYR A 52 2.74 3.51 3.97
N ARG A 53 3.82 3.52 4.77
CA ARG A 53 3.73 3.55 6.25
C ARG A 53 2.98 4.78 6.74
N LEU A 54 3.33 5.95 6.22
CA LEU A 54 2.66 7.21 6.58
C LEU A 54 1.16 7.18 6.22
N ILE A 55 0.80 6.62 5.06
CA ILE A 55 -0.60 6.49 4.64
C ILE A 55 -1.35 5.50 5.53
N ALA A 56 -0.76 4.32 5.80
CA ALA A 56 -1.37 3.29 6.64
C ALA A 56 -1.61 3.81 8.07
N ASP A 57 -0.64 4.52 8.64
CA ASP A 57 -0.73 5.09 9.98
C ASP A 57 -1.79 6.21 10.04
N ALA A 58 -1.81 7.10 9.04
CA ALA A 58 -2.82 8.16 8.97
C ALA A 58 -4.25 7.60 8.84
N ALA A 59 -4.44 6.59 7.98
CA ALA A 59 -5.73 5.92 7.83
C ALA A 59 -6.15 5.21 9.12
N GLY A 60 -5.21 4.52 9.79
CA GLY A 60 -5.46 3.85 11.06
C GLY A 60 -5.76 4.80 12.23
N ASN A 61 -5.09 5.96 12.29
CA ASN A 61 -5.37 7.01 13.28
C ASN A 61 -6.78 7.57 13.10
N LYS A 62 -7.15 7.94 11.86
CA LYS A 62 -8.48 8.47 11.55
C LYS A 62 -9.58 7.43 11.82
N ALA A 63 -9.36 6.17 11.48
CA ALA A 63 -10.30 5.09 11.77
C ALA A 63 -10.56 4.95 13.28
N ARG A 64 -9.50 5.03 14.10
CA ARG A 64 -9.60 5.02 15.56
C ARG A 64 -10.38 6.22 16.12
N GLU A 65 -10.19 7.41 15.57
CA GLU A 65 -10.98 8.60 15.93
C GLU A 65 -12.49 8.41 15.68
N LEU A 66 -12.85 7.59 14.69
CA LEU A 66 -14.24 7.25 14.36
C LEU A 66 -14.79 6.07 15.18
N GLY A 67 -13.98 5.49 16.07
CA GLY A 67 -14.34 4.35 16.92
C GLY A 67 -14.19 2.99 16.22
N VAL A 68 -13.40 2.92 15.14
CA VAL A 68 -13.05 1.67 14.48
C VAL A 68 -11.76 1.12 15.08
N GLU A 69 -11.83 -0.09 15.61
CA GLU A 69 -10.66 -0.78 16.14
C GLU A 69 -9.70 -1.21 15.02
N PRO A 70 -8.38 -1.19 15.27
CA PRO A 70 -7.41 -1.69 14.31
C PRO A 70 -7.63 -3.17 14.02
N GLU A 71 -7.30 -3.60 12.79
CA GLU A 71 -7.32 -5.01 12.42
C GLU A 71 -6.50 -5.84 13.41
N ASN A 72 -6.97 -7.06 13.69
CA ASN A 72 -6.22 -7.97 14.54
C ASN A 72 -4.85 -8.31 13.92
N ALA A 73 -3.84 -8.47 14.79
CA ALA A 73 -2.48 -8.82 14.39
C ALA A 73 -2.41 -10.12 13.55
N CYS A 74 -3.38 -11.01 13.68
CA CYS A 74 -3.47 -12.25 12.93
C CYS A 74 -3.73 -12.01 11.43
N ALA A 75 -4.56 -11.04 11.06
CA ALA A 75 -4.82 -10.69 9.65
C ALA A 75 -3.57 -10.11 8.98
N LEU A 76 -2.85 -9.24 9.69
CA LEU A 76 -1.58 -8.68 9.23
C LEU A 76 -0.53 -9.77 9.03
N ALA A 77 -0.39 -10.69 9.99
CA ALA A 77 0.54 -11.81 9.90
C ALA A 77 0.27 -12.72 8.69
N ARG A 78 -1.01 -12.99 8.38
CA ARG A 78 -1.38 -13.77 7.18
C ARG A 78 -1.01 -13.07 5.88
N THR A 79 -1.28 -11.77 5.80
CA THR A 79 -0.91 -10.94 4.65
C THR A 79 0.61 -10.95 4.45
N ALA A 80 1.37 -10.80 5.54
CA ALA A 80 2.82 -10.85 5.52
C ALA A 80 3.36 -12.20 5.05
N ALA A 81 2.81 -13.31 5.59
CA ALA A 81 3.20 -14.65 5.20
C ALA A 81 2.93 -14.93 3.71
N SER A 82 1.80 -14.45 3.17
CA SER A 82 1.49 -14.60 1.74
C SER A 82 2.47 -13.82 0.87
N ALA A 83 2.76 -12.56 1.21
CA ALA A 83 3.74 -11.75 0.48
C ALA A 83 5.12 -12.40 0.51
N MET A 84 5.57 -12.84 1.69
CA MET A 84 6.85 -13.53 1.85
C MET A 84 6.94 -14.81 1.02
N THR A 85 5.88 -15.62 1.01
CA THR A 85 5.82 -16.86 0.21
C THR A 85 5.97 -16.54 -1.27
N SER A 86 5.20 -15.58 -1.78
CA SER A 86 5.31 -15.14 -3.19
C SER A 86 6.72 -14.67 -3.52
N LEU A 87 7.35 -13.88 -2.65
CA LEU A 87 8.71 -13.37 -2.84
C LEU A 87 9.82 -14.44 -2.69
N GLN A 88 9.59 -15.49 -1.89
CA GLN A 88 10.53 -16.61 -1.76
C GLN A 88 10.48 -17.53 -2.98
N THR A 89 9.32 -17.68 -3.60
CA THR A 89 9.14 -18.49 -4.82
C THR A 89 9.65 -17.82 -6.10
N LEU A 90 10.08 -16.55 -6.02
CA LEU A 90 10.68 -15.86 -7.16
C LEU A 90 12.01 -16.51 -7.56
N ALA A 91 12.03 -17.09 -8.76
CA ALA A 91 13.22 -17.68 -9.36
C ALA A 91 14.16 -16.61 -9.95
N ASP A 92 13.58 -15.56 -10.55
CA ASP A 92 14.30 -14.40 -11.07
C ASP A 92 14.37 -13.31 -9.99
N LYS A 93 15.58 -12.80 -9.75
CA LYS A 93 15.87 -11.78 -8.73
C LYS A 93 16.55 -10.55 -9.33
N SER A 94 16.53 -10.43 -10.66
CA SER A 94 17.07 -9.28 -11.36
C SER A 94 16.32 -7.99 -10.98
N PRO A 95 16.98 -6.82 -11.04
CA PRO A 95 16.33 -5.53 -10.80
C PRO A 95 15.11 -5.30 -11.70
N SER A 96 15.15 -5.74 -12.96
CA SER A 96 14.04 -5.60 -13.91
C SER A 96 12.83 -6.43 -13.50
N HIS A 97 13.03 -7.68 -13.09
CA HIS A 97 11.92 -8.52 -12.62
C HIS A 97 11.30 -7.98 -11.33
N ILE A 98 12.12 -7.48 -10.39
CA ILE A 98 11.63 -6.85 -9.17
C ILE A 98 10.84 -5.57 -9.50
N ALA A 99 11.33 -4.75 -10.44
CA ALA A 99 10.65 -3.55 -10.89
C ALA A 99 9.30 -3.88 -11.52
N GLU A 100 9.25 -4.86 -12.42
CA GLU A 100 8.01 -5.37 -13.02
C GLU A 100 7.01 -5.80 -11.94
N MET A 101 7.45 -6.58 -10.95
CA MET A 101 6.58 -7.05 -9.89
C MET A 101 5.98 -5.91 -9.07
N VAL A 102 6.80 -4.93 -8.68
CA VAL A 102 6.30 -3.77 -7.92
C VAL A 102 5.36 -2.93 -8.79
N ILE A 103 5.65 -2.74 -10.09
CA ILE A 103 4.75 -2.05 -11.03
C ILE A 103 3.39 -2.77 -11.16
N VAL A 104 3.39 -4.10 -11.26
CA VAL A 104 2.16 -4.91 -11.29
C VAL A 104 1.39 -4.77 -9.98
N GLY A 105 2.09 -4.83 -8.84
CA GLY A 105 1.51 -4.57 -7.53
C GLY A 105 0.86 -3.19 -7.45
N SER A 106 1.58 -2.16 -7.89
CA SER A 106 1.10 -0.78 -7.84
C SER A 106 -0.06 -0.52 -8.77
N THR A 107 -0.06 -1.12 -9.97
CA THR A 107 -1.20 -1.04 -10.88
C THR A 107 -2.47 -1.64 -10.25
N ARG A 108 -2.34 -2.77 -9.54
CA ARG A 108 -3.45 -3.36 -8.78
C ARG A 108 -3.88 -2.45 -7.63
N GLY A 109 -2.92 -1.83 -6.93
CA GLY A 109 -3.16 -0.83 -5.89
C GLY A 109 -3.98 0.36 -6.41
N MET A 110 -3.62 0.91 -7.57
CA MET A 110 -4.38 1.99 -8.22
C MET A 110 -5.82 1.60 -8.51
N ILE A 111 -6.03 0.42 -9.10
CA ILE A 111 -7.37 -0.09 -9.40
C ILE A 111 -8.21 -0.23 -8.13
N SER A 112 -7.60 -0.73 -7.04
CA SER A 112 -8.26 -0.86 -5.74
C SER A 112 -8.64 0.51 -5.16
N SER A 113 -7.73 1.48 -5.16
CA SER A 113 -7.98 2.83 -4.66
C SER A 113 -9.06 3.55 -5.46
N LEU A 114 -9.03 3.46 -6.80
CA LEU A 114 -10.07 4.03 -7.66
C LEU A 114 -11.44 3.39 -7.42
N ARG A 115 -11.48 2.06 -7.24
CA ARG A 115 -12.73 1.37 -6.91
C ARG A 115 -13.26 1.83 -5.55
N ALA A 116 -12.41 1.92 -4.54
CA ALA A 116 -12.79 2.36 -3.20
C ALA A 116 -13.32 3.80 -3.22
N LEU A 117 -12.66 4.73 -3.92
CA LEU A 117 -13.16 6.10 -4.10
C LEU A 117 -14.54 6.14 -4.76
N ARG A 118 -14.77 5.29 -5.76
CA ARG A 118 -16.06 5.24 -6.48
C ARG A 118 -17.19 4.61 -5.66
N THR A 119 -16.89 3.64 -4.80
CA THR A 119 -17.90 2.95 -3.98
C THR A 119 -18.26 3.69 -2.71
N HIS A 120 -17.45 4.66 -2.28
CA HIS A 120 -17.69 5.44 -1.06
C HIS A 120 -17.80 6.96 -1.36
N PRO A 121 -18.77 7.39 -2.20
CA PRO A 121 -18.88 8.79 -2.64
C PRO A 121 -19.23 9.78 -1.52
N GLU A 122 -19.73 9.31 -0.38
CA GLU A 122 -20.07 10.13 0.79
C GLU A 122 -19.04 9.98 1.92
N ALA A 123 -17.88 9.38 1.65
CA ALA A 123 -16.79 9.40 2.62
C ALA A 123 -16.32 10.84 2.89
N ASP A 124 -15.83 11.09 4.11
CA ASP A 124 -15.29 12.40 4.46
C ASP A 124 -14.06 12.78 3.62
N SER A 125 -13.78 14.08 3.55
CA SER A 125 -12.70 14.62 2.72
C SER A 125 -11.33 14.10 3.11
N ASP A 126 -11.13 13.76 4.39
CA ASP A 126 -9.86 13.27 4.89
C ASP A 126 -9.59 11.84 4.39
N ALA A 127 -10.59 10.96 4.47
CA ALA A 127 -10.52 9.60 3.94
C ALA A 127 -10.36 9.61 2.41
N VAL A 128 -11.09 10.46 1.70
CA VAL A 128 -10.92 10.67 0.26
C VAL A 128 -9.51 11.18 -0.06
N GLY A 129 -8.98 12.09 0.76
CA GLY A 129 -7.62 12.62 0.63
C GLY A 129 -6.55 11.53 0.81
N LEU A 130 -6.70 10.65 1.80
CA LEU A 130 -5.79 9.52 2.03
C LEU A 130 -5.84 8.50 0.89
N ALA A 131 -7.04 8.19 0.38
CA ALA A 131 -7.20 7.31 -0.78
C ALA A 131 -6.57 7.90 -2.05
N SER A 132 -6.72 9.21 -2.25
CA SER A 132 -6.11 9.94 -3.37
C SER A 132 -4.58 10.01 -3.24
N ARG A 133 -4.06 10.21 -2.03
CA ARG A 133 -2.63 10.16 -1.73
C ARG A 133 -2.05 8.78 -2.04
N LEU A 134 -2.75 7.72 -1.64
CA LEU A 134 -2.37 6.35 -1.99
C LEU A 134 -2.35 6.14 -3.50
N LEU A 135 -3.40 6.55 -4.21
CA LEU A 135 -3.45 6.47 -5.67
C LEU A 135 -2.26 7.18 -6.35
N LEU A 136 -1.88 8.37 -5.85
CA LEU A 136 -0.73 9.11 -6.35
C LEU A 136 0.60 8.39 -6.03
N ALA A 137 0.74 7.83 -4.83
CA ALA A 137 1.91 7.04 -4.46
C ALA A 137 2.08 5.85 -5.40
N GLU A 138 1.00 5.12 -5.71
CA GLU A 138 1.04 4.01 -6.66
C GLU A 138 1.49 4.44 -8.07
N ALA A 139 0.97 5.55 -8.56
CA ALA A 139 1.36 6.09 -9.87
C ALA A 139 2.85 6.51 -9.88
N ASN A 140 3.31 7.17 -8.82
CA ASN A 140 4.70 7.57 -8.68
C ASN A 140 5.65 6.36 -8.62
N ASN A 141 5.24 5.29 -7.92
CA ASN A 141 6.02 4.07 -7.84
C ASN A 141 6.26 3.48 -9.24
N ILE A 142 5.22 3.46 -10.07
CA ILE A 142 5.30 3.00 -11.45
C ILE A 142 6.28 3.85 -12.24
N GLU A 143 6.15 5.19 -12.20
CA GLU A 143 7.04 6.08 -12.93
C GLU A 143 8.51 5.94 -12.51
N GLU A 144 8.79 5.87 -11.20
CA GLU A 144 10.17 5.74 -10.70
C GLU A 144 10.82 4.41 -11.10
N LEU A 145 10.03 3.32 -11.19
CA LEU A 145 10.53 1.98 -11.44
C LEU A 145 10.68 1.63 -12.92
N LYS A 146 10.04 2.38 -13.84
CA LYS A 146 10.21 2.20 -15.29
C LYS A 146 11.67 2.23 -15.75
N ARG A 147 12.54 2.97 -15.06
CA ARG A 147 13.97 3.07 -15.39
C ARG A 147 14.76 1.76 -15.20
N TYR A 148 14.16 0.76 -14.56
CA TYR A 148 14.74 -0.54 -14.28
C TYR A 148 14.23 -1.64 -15.22
N LEU A 149 13.29 -1.33 -16.13
CA LEU A 149 12.74 -2.26 -17.10
C LEU A 149 13.62 -2.40 -18.35
#